data_AF-A0A2C5Z4P3-F1
#
_entry.id   AF-A0A2C5Z4P3-F1
#
_cell.length_a   1.000
_cell.length_b   1.000
_cell.length_c   1.000
_cell.angle_alpha   90.00
_cell.angle_beta   90.00
_cell.angle_gamma   90.00
#
_symmetry.space_group_name_H-M   'P 1'
#
loop_
_entity.id
_entity.type
_entity.pdbx_description
1 polymer ?
#
loop_
_entity_poly.entity_id
_entity_poly.type
_entity_poly.pdbx_seq_one_letter_code
_entity_poly.pdbx_strand_id
1 'polypeptide(L)'
;MAALKRKSIPSLGETEPKKAKVNGNIASFFGAPKPKPAEASVSPVKFDKRKWLTGLTAEQRELLKLEIETLHDSWLALLKDEITTPEFLNLKKFLDRETATGKKWFPPREDVYSWSRHTPFHNVKVVILGQDPYHNVNQAHGMAFSVRPPTPAPPSLKNMYIALKKDYPSFLPPPNKGGLLIPWADRGVLMLNTCLTVRAHEANSHANHGWERFTQRVIDLVAQRRTSGVVFMAWGTPAGKRVQKVDKQRHLVLQSVHPSPLSASRGFFECGHFKKANEWLVTRYGHDGEIDWALAPGASTKKPVDPETKTQETGQLAADAAKDESKNKVKSQDEIGSDDEAALEEALREAEESVQS
;
A
#
# COMPACT_ATOMS: atom_id res chain seq x y z
N MET A 1 17.78 -45.41 35.84
CA MET A 1 18.72 -46.54 36.01
C MET A 1 19.49 -46.74 34.71
N ALA A 2 20.79 -47.04 34.78
CA ALA A 2 21.71 -47.21 33.62
C ALA A 2 21.56 -48.60 32.96
N ALA A 3 22.32 -49.08 31.95
CA ALA A 3 23.55 -48.64 31.26
C ALA A 3 23.54 -49.18 29.80
N LEU A 4 24.08 -48.53 28.75
CA LEU A 4 25.50 -48.32 28.40
C LEU A 4 26.34 -49.61 28.20
N LYS A 5 26.74 -49.91 26.95
CA LYS A 5 28.08 -50.46 26.61
C LYS A 5 28.48 -50.25 25.14
N ARG A 6 29.78 -49.99 24.92
CA ARG A 6 30.46 -49.70 23.64
C ARG A 6 31.25 -50.92 23.13
N LYS A 7 31.66 -50.90 21.84
CA LYS A 7 33.03 -51.12 21.28
C LYS A 7 32.96 -51.62 19.81
N SER A 8 33.97 -51.53 18.94
CA SER A 8 35.03 -50.51 18.67
C SER A 8 35.82 -50.91 17.39
N ILE A 9 36.49 -49.94 16.76
CA ILE A 9 37.29 -49.99 15.50
C ILE A 9 38.53 -50.95 15.56
N PRO A 10 39.16 -51.32 14.41
CA PRO A 10 40.29 -50.55 13.81
C PRO A 10 40.15 -50.32 12.27
N SER A 11 40.68 -49.27 11.62
CA SER A 11 42.09 -48.76 11.48
C SER A 11 42.97 -49.74 10.66
N LEU A 12 43.86 -49.37 9.72
CA LEU A 12 44.64 -48.13 9.44
C LEU A 12 45.27 -48.21 8.01
N GLY A 13 45.80 -47.14 7.39
CA GLY A 13 46.53 -47.24 6.09
C GLY A 13 46.95 -45.94 5.38
N GLU A 14 48.26 -45.65 5.30
CA GLU A 14 48.90 -44.34 5.02
C GLU A 14 50.16 -44.50 4.09
N THR A 15 50.86 -43.52 3.48
CA THR A 15 50.87 -42.03 3.52
C THR A 15 51.60 -41.42 2.28
N GLU A 16 51.13 -40.27 1.74
CA GLU A 16 51.95 -39.17 1.12
C GLU A 16 52.90 -39.45 -0.11
N PRO A 17 53.67 -38.47 -0.72
CA PRO A 17 53.93 -37.05 -0.37
C PRO A 17 53.92 -35.92 -1.47
N LYS A 18 53.58 -34.70 -1.01
CA LYS A 18 54.22 -33.35 -1.23
C LYS A 18 54.62 -32.77 -2.61
N LYS A 19 54.21 -31.51 -2.83
CA LYS A 19 55.09 -30.32 -3.01
C LYS A 19 54.38 -29.00 -2.63
N ALA A 20 55.10 -27.88 -2.48
CA ALA A 20 54.76 -26.83 -1.50
C ALA A 20 54.69 -25.35 -1.99
N LYS A 21 53.88 -24.56 -1.26
CA LYS A 21 53.91 -23.11 -0.93
C LYS A 21 54.28 -22.05 -2.00
N VAL A 22 53.39 -21.05 -2.15
CA VAL A 22 53.73 -19.60 -2.10
C VAL A 22 52.62 -18.86 -1.33
N ASN A 23 52.97 -17.87 -0.49
CA ASN A 23 52.03 -17.00 0.22
C ASN A 23 51.46 -15.90 -0.71
N GLY A 24 50.17 -15.60 -0.62
CA GLY A 24 49.52 -14.48 -1.31
C GLY A 24 48.40 -13.88 -0.46
N ASN A 25 48.49 -12.57 -0.19
CA ASN A 25 47.68 -11.84 0.79
C ASN A 25 46.16 -11.85 0.49
N ILE A 26 45.32 -11.91 1.53
CA ILE A 26 43.85 -11.90 1.42
C ILE A 26 43.31 -10.48 1.71
N ALA A 27 43.03 -9.68 0.67
CA ALA A 27 42.19 -8.48 0.73
C ALA A 27 42.09 -7.76 -0.64
N SER A 28 40.93 -7.86 -1.32
CA SER A 28 40.37 -6.81 -2.20
C SER A 28 39.09 -7.30 -2.90
N PHE A 29 38.00 -7.40 -2.14
CA PHE A 29 36.65 -7.60 -2.69
C PHE A 29 35.94 -6.24 -2.88
N PHE A 30 35.12 -6.12 -3.93
CA PHE A 30 34.15 -5.04 -4.21
C PHE A 30 34.66 -3.61 -4.43
N GLY A 31 34.70 -3.19 -5.71
CA GLY A 31 34.42 -1.80 -6.08
C GLY A 31 32.91 -1.57 -6.21
N ALA A 32 32.37 -0.56 -5.53
CA ALA A 32 30.93 -0.27 -5.53
C ALA A 32 30.49 0.49 -6.81
N PRO A 33 29.34 0.18 -7.41
CA PRO A 33 28.75 1.00 -8.47
C PRO A 33 28.15 2.29 -7.90
N LYS A 34 28.29 3.41 -8.63
CA LYS A 34 27.73 4.72 -8.24
C LYS A 34 26.19 4.66 -8.10
N PRO A 35 25.59 5.34 -7.10
CA PRO A 35 24.14 5.35 -6.93
C PRO A 35 23.46 6.15 -8.04
N LYS A 36 22.49 5.52 -8.72
CA LYS A 36 21.50 6.19 -9.56
C LYS A 36 20.25 6.48 -8.70
N PRO A 37 19.47 7.55 -8.95
CA PRO A 37 18.25 7.81 -8.19
C PRO A 37 17.32 6.59 -8.25
N ALA A 38 16.85 6.15 -7.08
CA ALA A 38 16.00 4.99 -6.95
C ALA A 38 14.54 5.31 -7.33
N GLU A 39 14.29 5.48 -8.62
CA GLU A 39 12.95 5.24 -9.15
C GLU A 39 12.54 3.81 -8.76
N ALA A 40 11.39 3.67 -8.10
CA ALA A 40 10.84 2.39 -7.66
C ALA A 40 10.34 1.56 -8.86
N SER A 41 11.28 1.06 -9.65
CA SER A 41 11.05 0.24 -10.85
C SER A 41 10.52 -1.14 -10.46
N VAL A 42 9.22 -1.20 -10.21
CA VAL A 42 8.47 -2.45 -10.32
C VAL A 42 8.50 -2.84 -11.79
N SER A 43 9.47 -3.68 -12.18
CA SER A 43 9.65 -4.16 -13.54
C SER A 43 8.31 -4.59 -14.12
N PRO A 44 7.85 -3.99 -15.23
CA PRO A 44 6.52 -4.27 -15.76
C PRO A 44 6.45 -5.76 -16.11
N VAL A 45 5.50 -6.47 -15.49
CA VAL A 45 5.19 -7.85 -15.85
C VAL A 45 4.92 -7.86 -17.35
N LYS A 46 5.74 -8.61 -18.11
CA LYS A 46 5.67 -8.66 -19.57
C LYS A 46 4.45 -9.47 -20.03
N PHE A 47 3.28 -8.92 -19.77
CA PHE A 47 1.97 -9.49 -20.06
C PHE A 47 1.59 -9.23 -21.51
N ASP A 48 1.69 -10.26 -22.33
CA ASP A 48 1.14 -10.24 -23.68
C ASP A 48 -0.36 -10.54 -23.63
N LYS A 49 -1.16 -9.47 -23.61
CA LYS A 49 -2.63 -9.53 -23.64
C LYS A 49 -3.15 -10.28 -24.87
N ARG A 50 -2.50 -10.15 -26.04
CA ARG A 50 -2.92 -10.84 -27.28
C ARG A 50 -2.71 -12.33 -27.15
N LYS A 51 -1.52 -12.77 -26.73
CA LYS A 51 -1.22 -14.19 -26.49
C LYS A 51 -2.15 -14.80 -25.45
N TRP A 52 -2.43 -14.10 -24.36
CA TRP A 52 -3.38 -14.58 -23.35
C TRP A 52 -4.81 -14.75 -23.93
N LEU A 53 -5.31 -13.78 -24.69
CA LEU A 53 -6.62 -13.86 -25.36
C LEU A 53 -6.74 -15.03 -26.36
N THR A 54 -5.66 -15.39 -27.05
CA THR A 54 -5.63 -16.58 -27.94
C THR A 54 -5.72 -17.90 -27.18
N GLY A 55 -5.31 -17.94 -25.90
CA GLY A 55 -5.39 -19.13 -25.05
C GLY A 55 -6.75 -19.36 -24.38
N LEU A 56 -7.66 -18.38 -24.42
CA LEU A 56 -9.00 -18.52 -23.84
C LEU A 56 -9.92 -19.37 -24.71
N THR A 57 -10.93 -20.01 -24.10
CA THR A 57 -12.05 -20.62 -24.83
C THR A 57 -13.00 -19.55 -25.39
N ALA A 58 -13.90 -19.94 -26.30
CA ALA A 58 -14.94 -19.02 -26.79
C ALA A 58 -15.88 -18.56 -25.66
N GLU A 59 -16.30 -19.48 -24.79
CA GLU A 59 -17.12 -19.17 -23.61
C GLU A 59 -16.40 -18.22 -22.64
N GLN A 60 -15.10 -18.43 -22.39
CA GLN A 60 -14.31 -17.52 -21.55
C GLN A 60 -14.20 -16.13 -22.17
N ARG A 61 -13.99 -16.00 -23.49
CA ARG A 61 -13.94 -14.68 -24.15
C ARG A 61 -15.25 -13.92 -24.03
N GLU A 62 -16.39 -14.60 -24.14
CA GLU A 62 -17.70 -13.98 -24.00
C GLU A 62 -17.94 -13.54 -22.54
N LEU A 63 -17.80 -14.47 -21.58
CA LEU A 63 -18.02 -14.18 -20.15
C LEU A 63 -17.05 -13.11 -19.60
N LEU A 64 -15.81 -13.07 -20.09
CA LEU A 64 -14.78 -12.13 -19.63
C LEU A 64 -14.65 -10.86 -20.48
N LYS A 65 -15.57 -10.63 -21.45
CA LYS A 65 -15.52 -9.47 -22.35
C LYS A 65 -15.34 -8.15 -21.59
N LEU A 66 -16.11 -7.96 -20.52
CA LEU A 66 -16.05 -6.75 -19.70
C LEU A 66 -14.68 -6.55 -19.04
N GLU A 67 -14.10 -7.61 -18.49
CA GLU A 67 -12.77 -7.61 -17.88
C GLU A 67 -11.69 -7.33 -18.92
N ILE A 68 -11.79 -7.94 -20.11
CA ILE A 68 -10.86 -7.75 -21.22
C ILE A 68 -10.84 -6.30 -21.71
N GLU A 69 -12.01 -5.68 -21.83
CA GLU A 69 -12.20 -4.33 -22.36
C GLU A 69 -11.94 -3.23 -21.33
N THR A 70 -12.27 -3.45 -20.04
CA THR A 70 -12.42 -2.34 -19.07
C THR A 70 -11.60 -2.46 -17.78
N LEU A 71 -10.98 -3.62 -17.49
CA LEU A 71 -10.00 -3.75 -16.40
C LEU A 71 -8.65 -3.22 -16.88
N HIS A 72 -8.02 -2.33 -16.11
CA HIS A 72 -6.73 -1.75 -16.52
C HIS A 72 -5.63 -2.83 -16.66
N ASP A 73 -4.80 -2.74 -17.70
CA ASP A 73 -3.88 -3.83 -18.09
C ASP A 73 -2.89 -4.24 -16.99
N SER A 74 -2.46 -3.31 -16.13
CA SER A 74 -1.62 -3.63 -14.97
C SER A 74 -2.30 -4.58 -13.97
N TRP A 75 -3.62 -4.49 -13.85
CA TRP A 75 -4.44 -5.33 -12.98
C TRP A 75 -4.81 -6.62 -13.71
N LEU A 76 -5.18 -6.56 -14.99
CA LEU A 76 -5.45 -7.73 -15.81
C LEU A 76 -4.24 -8.69 -15.84
N ALA A 77 -3.01 -8.19 -15.98
CA ALA A 77 -1.78 -8.98 -15.92
C ALA A 77 -1.65 -9.85 -14.65
N LEU A 78 -2.15 -9.34 -13.51
CA LEU A 78 -2.08 -9.96 -12.18
C LEU A 78 -3.31 -10.82 -11.85
N LEU A 79 -4.47 -10.47 -12.41
CA LEU A 79 -5.77 -11.08 -12.12
C LEU A 79 -6.24 -12.08 -13.19
N LYS A 80 -5.57 -12.14 -14.36
CA LYS A 80 -5.92 -13.03 -15.48
C LYS A 80 -6.22 -14.48 -15.08
N ASP A 81 -5.47 -14.99 -14.10
CA ASP A 81 -5.58 -16.37 -13.64
C ASP A 81 -6.80 -16.56 -12.71
N GLU A 82 -7.11 -15.55 -11.88
CA GLU A 82 -8.29 -15.52 -11.00
C GLU A 82 -9.59 -15.38 -11.82
N ILE A 83 -9.61 -14.52 -12.84
CA ILE A 83 -10.81 -14.33 -13.66
C ILE A 83 -11.13 -15.53 -14.55
N THR A 84 -10.16 -16.40 -14.82
CA THR A 84 -10.39 -17.69 -15.51
C THR A 84 -10.87 -18.82 -14.59
N THR A 85 -10.98 -18.59 -13.27
CA THR A 85 -11.43 -19.63 -12.33
C THR A 85 -12.92 -19.97 -12.51
N PRO A 86 -13.34 -21.23 -12.24
CA PRO A 86 -14.76 -21.61 -12.32
C PRO A 86 -15.68 -20.71 -11.48
N GLU A 87 -15.21 -20.26 -10.31
CA GLU A 87 -15.98 -19.41 -9.41
C GLU A 87 -16.21 -18.01 -9.99
N PHE A 88 -15.20 -17.42 -10.64
CA PHE A 88 -15.36 -16.14 -11.33
C PHE A 88 -16.24 -16.27 -12.58
N LEU A 89 -16.09 -17.34 -13.36
CA LEU A 89 -16.97 -17.59 -14.52
C LEU A 89 -18.43 -17.82 -14.09
N ASN A 90 -18.67 -18.46 -12.94
CA ASN A 90 -20.00 -18.60 -12.35
C ASN A 90 -20.60 -17.27 -11.88
N LEU A 91 -19.78 -16.35 -11.36
CA LEU A 91 -20.17 -14.96 -11.09
C LEU A 91 -20.61 -14.23 -12.38
N LYS A 92 -19.88 -14.39 -13.49
CA LYS A 92 -20.28 -13.80 -14.78
C LYS A 92 -21.63 -14.34 -15.25
N LYS A 93 -21.81 -15.67 -15.24
CA LYS A 93 -23.08 -16.35 -15.53
C LYS A 93 -24.23 -15.95 -14.59
N PHE A 94 -23.94 -15.47 -13.37
CA PHE A 94 -24.94 -14.89 -12.49
C PHE A 94 -25.37 -13.48 -12.96
N LEU A 95 -24.41 -12.60 -13.26
CA LEU A 95 -24.70 -11.22 -13.73
C LEU A 95 -25.42 -11.18 -15.09
N ASP A 96 -25.15 -12.15 -15.97
CA ASP A 96 -25.87 -12.27 -17.23
C ASP A 96 -27.30 -12.81 -17.03
N ARG A 97 -27.54 -13.69 -16.05
CA ARG A 97 -28.90 -14.08 -15.64
C ARG A 97 -29.69 -12.93 -14.99
N GLU A 98 -29.05 -12.12 -14.15
CA GLU A 98 -29.66 -10.89 -13.62
C GLU A 98 -30.14 -9.99 -14.77
N THR A 99 -29.28 -9.78 -15.76
CA THR A 99 -29.58 -8.93 -16.92
C THR A 99 -30.67 -9.53 -17.80
N ALA A 100 -30.61 -10.84 -18.10
CA ALA A 100 -31.60 -11.54 -18.91
C ALA A 100 -32.99 -11.64 -18.24
N THR A 101 -33.04 -11.64 -16.90
CA THR A 101 -34.30 -11.58 -16.13
C THR A 101 -34.82 -10.16 -15.89
N GLY A 102 -34.22 -9.15 -16.54
CA GLY A 102 -34.64 -7.76 -16.44
C GLY A 102 -34.29 -7.07 -15.12
N LYS A 103 -33.44 -7.67 -14.27
CA LYS A 103 -32.97 -7.05 -13.03
C LYS A 103 -31.99 -5.93 -13.35
N LYS A 104 -32.38 -4.70 -13.04
CA LYS A 104 -31.47 -3.54 -13.10
C LYS A 104 -30.49 -3.62 -11.93
N TRP A 105 -29.19 -3.53 -12.23
CA TRP A 105 -28.12 -3.47 -11.25
C TRP A 105 -27.14 -2.34 -11.55
N PHE A 106 -26.33 -2.00 -10.55
CA PHE A 106 -25.37 -0.91 -10.54
C PHE A 106 -23.97 -1.43 -10.14
N PRO A 107 -22.88 -0.73 -10.54
CA PRO A 107 -22.85 0.40 -11.48
C PRO A 107 -23.21 -0.07 -12.91
N PRO A 108 -23.29 0.84 -13.91
CA PRO A 108 -23.27 0.45 -15.32
C PRO A 108 -22.11 -0.52 -15.62
N ARG A 109 -22.27 -1.42 -16.60
CA ARG A 109 -21.33 -2.55 -16.82
C ARG A 109 -19.90 -2.03 -16.99
N GLU A 110 -19.72 -1.03 -17.85
CA GLU A 110 -18.47 -0.33 -18.15
C GLU A 110 -17.77 0.30 -16.92
N ASP A 111 -18.55 0.67 -15.90
CA ASP A 111 -18.07 1.30 -14.68
C ASP A 111 -17.60 0.29 -13.63
N VAL A 112 -17.95 -1.01 -13.71
CA VAL A 112 -17.62 -2.03 -12.68
C VAL A 112 -16.14 -2.05 -12.29
N TYR A 113 -15.25 -1.75 -13.24
CA TYR A 113 -13.79 -1.74 -13.06
C TYR A 113 -13.14 -0.34 -13.02
N SER A 114 -13.92 0.73 -12.84
CA SER A 114 -13.40 2.11 -12.73
C SER A 114 -12.28 2.27 -11.69
N TRP A 115 -12.41 1.61 -10.53
CA TRP A 115 -11.35 1.57 -9.50
C TRP A 115 -9.97 1.16 -10.04
N SER A 116 -9.93 0.24 -11.03
CA SER A 116 -8.68 -0.29 -11.59
C SER A 116 -8.03 0.68 -12.57
N ARG A 117 -8.84 1.52 -13.24
CA ARG A 117 -8.43 2.49 -14.25
C ARG A 117 -7.95 3.79 -13.63
N HIS A 118 -8.65 4.28 -12.60
CA HIS A 118 -8.23 5.44 -11.82
C HIS A 118 -7.01 5.15 -10.94
N THR A 119 -6.89 3.93 -10.41
CA THR A 119 -5.72 3.53 -9.62
C THR A 119 -5.05 2.29 -10.23
N PRO A 120 -4.20 2.46 -11.27
CA PRO A 120 -3.33 1.40 -11.78
C PRO A 120 -2.49 0.76 -10.66
N PHE A 121 -2.18 -0.53 -10.80
CA PHE A 121 -1.54 -1.32 -9.74
C PHE A 121 -0.25 -0.69 -9.18
N HIS A 122 0.56 -0.09 -10.05
CA HIS A 122 1.83 0.54 -9.68
C HIS A 122 1.65 1.88 -8.94
N ASN A 123 0.48 2.51 -9.05
CA ASN A 123 0.14 3.78 -8.38
C ASN A 123 -0.51 3.59 -7.01
N VAL A 124 -0.85 2.37 -6.61
CA VAL A 124 -1.50 2.11 -5.31
C VAL A 124 -0.57 2.51 -4.16
N LYS A 125 -1.01 3.50 -3.38
CA LYS A 125 -0.40 4.01 -2.14
C LYS A 125 -1.32 3.75 -0.93
N VAL A 126 -2.62 3.94 -1.10
CA VAL A 126 -3.66 3.70 -0.09
C VAL A 126 -4.72 2.75 -0.66
N VAL A 127 -5.32 1.92 0.16
CA VAL A 127 -6.51 1.11 -0.15
C VAL A 127 -7.62 1.48 0.84
N ILE A 128 -8.77 1.90 0.33
CA ILE A 128 -9.97 2.17 1.13
C ILE A 128 -11.03 1.13 0.77
N LEU A 129 -11.52 0.40 1.77
CA LEU A 129 -12.46 -0.70 1.57
C LEU A 129 -13.91 -0.28 1.87
N GLY A 130 -14.77 -0.37 0.85
CA GLY A 130 -16.24 -0.32 0.97
C GLY A 130 -16.87 -1.71 1.00
N GLN A 131 -18.17 -1.78 1.33
CA GLN A 131 -18.92 -3.04 1.38
C GLN A 131 -19.48 -3.39 0.00
N ASP A 132 -20.57 -2.74 -0.40
CA ASP A 132 -21.23 -2.82 -1.69
C ASP A 132 -21.31 -1.43 -2.37
N PRO A 133 -21.62 -1.34 -3.67
CA PRO A 133 -21.84 -0.07 -4.34
C PRO A 133 -23.14 0.58 -3.85
N TYR A 134 -23.28 1.89 -4.03
CA TYR A 134 -24.56 2.56 -3.79
C TYR A 134 -25.64 2.06 -4.74
N HIS A 135 -26.75 1.58 -4.17
CA HIS A 135 -27.81 0.86 -4.88
C HIS A 135 -28.91 1.75 -5.49
N ASN A 136 -28.82 3.08 -5.44
CA ASN A 136 -29.80 3.96 -6.10
C ASN A 136 -29.27 4.50 -7.44
N VAL A 137 -30.21 4.94 -8.28
CA VAL A 137 -29.95 5.52 -9.61
C VAL A 137 -28.92 6.66 -9.51
N ASN A 138 -27.98 6.70 -10.45
CA ASN A 138 -26.92 7.73 -10.59
C ASN A 138 -26.02 7.92 -9.35
N GLN A 139 -25.88 6.88 -8.51
CA GLN A 139 -24.93 6.89 -7.39
C GLN A 139 -23.64 6.15 -7.73
N ALA A 140 -23.67 4.82 -7.86
CA ALA A 140 -22.46 4.01 -8.05
C ALA A 140 -21.83 4.17 -9.44
N HIS A 141 -20.50 4.25 -9.46
CA HIS A 141 -19.67 4.30 -10.68
C HIS A 141 -18.38 3.47 -10.58
N GLY A 142 -18.43 2.40 -9.78
CA GLY A 142 -17.31 1.44 -9.64
C GLY A 142 -16.19 1.85 -8.70
N MET A 143 -16.43 2.81 -7.80
CA MET A 143 -15.50 3.20 -6.74
C MET A 143 -16.21 3.21 -5.38
N ALA A 144 -15.55 2.73 -4.34
CA ALA A 144 -16.06 2.80 -2.97
C ALA A 144 -16.33 4.25 -2.52
N PHE A 145 -17.37 4.44 -1.72
CA PHE A 145 -17.81 5.72 -1.15
C PHE A 145 -18.11 6.89 -2.12
N SER A 146 -17.78 6.79 -3.40
CA SER A 146 -17.93 7.89 -4.36
C SER A 146 -19.25 7.85 -5.12
N VAL A 147 -19.78 9.04 -5.45
CA VAL A 147 -20.95 9.22 -6.32
C VAL A 147 -20.66 10.23 -7.44
N ARG A 148 -21.31 10.06 -8.59
CA ARG A 148 -21.22 11.03 -9.70
C ARG A 148 -22.04 12.29 -9.42
N PRO A 149 -21.61 13.49 -9.87
CA PRO A 149 -22.50 14.66 -9.94
C PRO A 149 -23.75 14.36 -10.77
N PRO A 150 -24.91 14.97 -10.46
CA PRO A 150 -25.14 15.96 -9.41
C PRO A 150 -25.45 15.37 -8.03
N THR A 151 -25.32 14.05 -7.83
CA THR A 151 -25.66 13.38 -6.57
C THR A 151 -24.84 13.94 -5.39
N PRO A 152 -25.49 14.48 -4.34
CA PRO A 152 -24.77 14.92 -3.14
C PRO A 152 -24.08 13.77 -2.42
N ALA A 153 -22.99 14.06 -1.71
CA ALA A 153 -22.28 13.12 -0.84
C ALA A 153 -23.25 12.36 0.09
N PRO A 154 -23.29 11.02 0.06
CA PRO A 154 -24.11 10.23 0.98
C PRO A 154 -23.65 10.40 2.44
N PRO A 155 -24.47 10.02 3.45
CA PRO A 155 -24.17 10.28 4.86
C PRO A 155 -22.80 9.79 5.33
N SER A 156 -22.37 8.59 4.89
CA SER A 156 -21.02 8.08 5.20
C SER A 156 -19.90 8.95 4.62
N LEU A 157 -20.06 9.46 3.40
CA LEU A 157 -19.06 10.33 2.77
C LEU A 157 -19.02 11.71 3.45
N LYS A 158 -20.17 12.26 3.87
CA LYS A 158 -20.19 13.47 4.72
C LYS A 158 -19.40 13.26 6.01
N ASN A 159 -19.53 12.09 6.64
CA ASN A 159 -18.77 11.77 7.85
C ASN A 159 -17.25 11.62 7.57
N MET A 160 -16.87 11.07 6.43
CA MET A 160 -15.47 11.08 5.96
C MET A 160 -14.93 12.51 5.80
N TYR A 161 -15.72 13.44 5.24
CA TYR A 161 -15.34 14.86 5.15
C TYR A 161 -15.20 15.54 6.52
N ILE A 162 -16.03 15.18 7.51
CA ILE A 162 -15.90 15.68 8.90
C ILE A 162 -14.59 15.20 9.53
N ALA A 163 -14.27 13.91 9.42
CA ALA A 163 -13.00 13.36 9.92
C ALA A 163 -11.79 13.99 9.19
N LEU A 164 -11.87 14.13 7.86
CA LEU A 164 -10.81 14.75 7.06
C LEU A 164 -10.60 16.23 7.42
N LYS A 165 -11.65 16.98 7.75
CA LYS A 165 -11.56 18.37 8.23
C LYS A 165 -10.89 18.49 9.60
N LYS A 166 -10.97 17.46 10.44
CA LYS A 166 -10.22 17.39 11.71
C LYS A 166 -8.74 17.08 11.48
N ASP A 167 -8.44 16.16 10.57
CA ASP A 167 -7.06 15.82 10.18
C ASP A 167 -6.36 16.99 9.47
N TYR A 168 -7.09 17.72 8.62
CA TYR A 168 -6.62 18.87 7.85
C TYR A 168 -7.59 20.04 7.98
N PRO A 169 -7.36 20.98 8.92
CA PRO A 169 -8.20 22.17 9.09
C PRO A 169 -8.30 23.06 7.83
N SER A 170 -7.36 22.95 6.89
CA SER A 170 -7.41 23.63 5.58
C SER A 170 -8.38 22.98 4.58
N PHE A 171 -8.82 21.74 4.79
CA PHE A 171 -9.71 21.04 3.86
C PHE A 171 -11.01 21.82 3.62
N LEU A 172 -11.39 21.98 2.36
CA LEU A 172 -12.65 22.57 1.95
C LEU A 172 -13.55 21.47 1.36
N PRO A 173 -14.82 21.33 1.83
CA PRO A 173 -15.74 20.38 1.23
C PRO A 173 -15.98 20.74 -0.25
N PRO A 174 -16.18 19.75 -1.14
CA PRO A 174 -16.39 20.02 -2.56
C PRO A 174 -17.66 20.86 -2.81
N PRO A 175 -17.67 21.67 -3.88
CA PRO A 175 -18.83 22.47 -4.26
C PRO A 175 -20.07 21.61 -4.50
N ASN A 176 -21.25 22.23 -4.41
CA ASN A 176 -22.56 21.59 -4.59
C ASN A 176 -22.80 20.37 -3.67
N LYS A 177 -22.06 20.27 -2.54
CA LYS A 177 -22.08 19.13 -1.62
C LYS A 177 -21.73 17.81 -2.33
N GLY A 178 -20.92 17.85 -3.38
CA GLY A 178 -20.62 16.71 -4.26
C GLY A 178 -19.90 15.55 -3.57
N GLY A 179 -19.92 14.37 -4.20
CA GLY A 179 -19.29 13.15 -3.67
C GLY A 179 -18.34 12.43 -4.64
N LEU A 180 -17.79 13.15 -5.62
CA LEU A 180 -16.86 12.59 -6.61
C LEU A 180 -15.45 12.51 -6.02
N LEU A 181 -14.88 11.30 -5.96
CA LEU A 181 -13.57 11.01 -5.33
C LEU A 181 -12.52 10.55 -6.35
N ILE A 182 -12.77 10.80 -7.64
CA ILE A 182 -11.79 10.56 -8.73
C ILE A 182 -10.44 11.22 -8.41
N PRO A 183 -10.36 12.48 -7.90
CA PRO A 183 -9.09 13.09 -7.55
C PRO A 183 -8.28 12.29 -6.52
N TRP A 184 -8.90 11.58 -5.57
CA TRP A 184 -8.18 10.71 -4.64
C TRP A 184 -7.69 9.44 -5.34
N ALA A 185 -8.52 8.84 -6.19
CA ALA A 185 -8.19 7.61 -6.90
C ALA A 185 -6.99 7.80 -7.85
N ASP A 186 -7.00 8.89 -8.63
CA ASP A 186 -5.90 9.27 -9.54
C ASP A 186 -4.60 9.61 -8.78
N ARG A 187 -4.70 10.04 -7.51
CA ARG A 187 -3.55 10.30 -6.62
C ARG A 187 -2.98 9.04 -5.93
N GLY A 188 -3.56 7.86 -6.20
CA GLY A 188 -3.05 6.57 -5.69
C GLY A 188 -3.92 5.89 -4.62
N VAL A 189 -5.16 6.33 -4.43
CA VAL A 189 -6.11 5.76 -3.44
C VAL A 189 -7.03 4.73 -4.11
N LEU A 190 -6.76 3.44 -3.91
CA LEU A 190 -7.57 2.35 -4.43
C LEU A 190 -8.91 2.26 -3.69
N MET A 191 -9.98 2.78 -4.31
CA MET A 191 -11.34 2.84 -3.76
C MET A 191 -12.15 1.57 -4.08
N LEU A 192 -11.92 0.48 -3.32
CA LEU A 192 -12.41 -0.85 -3.66
C LEU A 192 -13.59 -1.29 -2.77
N ASN A 193 -14.74 -1.66 -3.38
CA ASN A 193 -15.82 -2.34 -2.65
C ASN A 193 -15.54 -3.85 -2.57
N THR A 194 -16.02 -4.53 -1.52
CA THR A 194 -15.92 -6.00 -1.41
C THR A 194 -16.89 -6.76 -2.34
N CYS A 195 -18.00 -6.12 -2.70
CA CYS A 195 -18.86 -6.54 -3.80
C CYS A 195 -18.88 -5.43 -4.85
N LEU A 196 -18.63 -5.74 -6.13
CA LEU A 196 -18.48 -4.70 -7.17
C LEU A 196 -19.81 -4.33 -7.86
N THR A 197 -20.90 -5.03 -7.56
CA THR A 197 -22.21 -4.82 -8.19
C THR A 197 -23.34 -4.98 -7.17
N VAL A 198 -24.51 -4.39 -7.42
CA VAL A 198 -25.71 -4.53 -6.57
C VAL A 198 -26.97 -4.26 -7.40
N ARG A 199 -28.09 -4.97 -7.17
CA ARG A 199 -29.37 -4.60 -7.79
C ARG A 199 -29.83 -3.21 -7.36
N ALA A 200 -30.62 -2.57 -8.21
CA ALA A 200 -31.26 -1.31 -7.88
C ALA A 200 -32.17 -1.48 -6.65
N HIS A 201 -31.96 -0.63 -5.65
CA HIS A 201 -32.73 -0.55 -4.39
C HIS A 201 -32.66 -1.79 -3.46
N GLU A 202 -31.90 -2.84 -3.80
CA GLU A 202 -31.68 -4.03 -2.95
C GLU A 202 -30.21 -4.10 -2.50
N ALA A 203 -29.86 -3.46 -1.38
CA ALA A 203 -28.50 -3.52 -0.80
C ALA A 203 -28.05 -4.98 -0.54
N ASN A 204 -26.75 -5.27 -0.70
CA ASN A 204 -26.16 -6.62 -0.57
C ASN A 204 -26.75 -7.72 -1.48
N SER A 205 -27.62 -7.41 -2.45
CA SER A 205 -28.29 -8.41 -3.30
C SER A 205 -27.37 -9.31 -4.13
N HIS A 206 -26.13 -8.88 -4.41
CA HIS A 206 -25.12 -9.67 -5.12
C HIS A 206 -24.01 -10.21 -4.18
N ALA A 207 -24.22 -10.17 -2.86
CA ALA A 207 -23.27 -10.71 -1.89
C ALA A 207 -23.18 -12.25 -1.96
N ASN A 208 -22.00 -12.79 -1.68
CA ASN A 208 -21.65 -14.21 -1.76
C ASN A 208 -21.75 -14.85 -3.16
N HIS A 209 -21.93 -14.04 -4.22
CA HIS A 209 -21.96 -14.53 -5.60
C HIS A 209 -20.58 -14.60 -6.28
N GLY A 210 -19.49 -14.27 -5.57
CA GLY A 210 -18.10 -14.51 -5.99
C GLY A 210 -17.21 -13.26 -5.96
N TRP A 211 -17.79 -12.06 -5.93
CA TRP A 211 -17.01 -10.81 -5.87
C TRP A 211 -16.07 -10.77 -4.67
N GLU A 212 -16.51 -11.27 -3.52
CA GLU A 212 -15.75 -11.26 -2.27
C GLU A 212 -14.41 -12.00 -2.36
N ARG A 213 -14.32 -13.02 -3.22
CA ARG A 213 -13.08 -13.76 -3.49
C ARG A 213 -12.20 -12.97 -4.45
N PHE A 214 -12.77 -12.47 -5.54
CA PHE A 214 -12.05 -11.64 -6.51
C PHE A 214 -11.45 -10.38 -5.85
N THR A 215 -12.22 -9.64 -5.04
CA THR A 215 -11.74 -8.44 -4.35
C THR A 215 -10.77 -8.77 -3.21
N GLN A 216 -10.91 -9.94 -2.56
CA GLN A 216 -9.86 -10.41 -1.65
C GLN A 216 -8.56 -10.66 -2.41
N ARG A 217 -8.62 -11.27 -3.62
CA ARG A 217 -7.41 -11.48 -4.44
C ARG A 217 -6.75 -10.17 -4.83
N VAL A 218 -7.51 -9.11 -5.09
CA VAL A 218 -6.98 -7.74 -5.30
C VAL A 218 -6.22 -7.25 -4.06
N ILE A 219 -6.80 -7.35 -2.86
CA ILE A 219 -6.16 -6.98 -1.58
C ILE A 219 -4.88 -7.78 -1.35
N ASP A 220 -4.94 -9.10 -1.55
CA ASP A 220 -3.82 -10.01 -1.36
C ASP A 220 -2.68 -9.70 -2.35
N LEU A 221 -3.00 -9.38 -3.61
CA LEU A 221 -2.01 -8.96 -4.61
C LEU A 221 -1.33 -7.65 -4.22
N VAL A 222 -2.07 -6.66 -3.71
CA VAL A 222 -1.48 -5.41 -3.19
C VAL A 222 -0.51 -5.71 -2.05
N ALA A 223 -0.91 -6.50 -1.06
CA ALA A 223 -0.05 -6.85 0.07
C ALA A 223 1.19 -7.68 -0.36
N GLN A 224 1.01 -8.62 -1.29
CA GLN A 224 2.10 -9.48 -1.76
C GLN A 224 3.12 -8.74 -2.64
N ARG A 225 2.66 -7.80 -3.48
CA ARG A 225 3.46 -7.25 -4.60
C ARG A 225 3.88 -5.78 -4.43
N ARG A 226 3.28 -4.99 -3.54
CA ARG A 226 3.70 -3.60 -3.26
C ARG A 226 4.81 -3.59 -2.20
N THR A 227 6.06 -3.76 -2.64
CA THR A 227 7.25 -3.91 -1.78
C THR A 227 7.56 -2.68 -0.92
N SER A 228 7.37 -1.46 -1.44
CA SER A 228 7.48 -0.21 -0.66
C SER A 228 6.46 -0.09 0.48
N GLY A 229 5.45 -0.97 0.50
CA GLY A 229 4.33 -0.93 1.43
C GLY A 229 3.17 -0.06 0.95
N VAL A 230 2.01 -0.17 1.58
CA VAL A 230 0.83 0.67 1.32
C VAL A 230 0.06 0.86 2.62
N VAL A 231 -0.86 1.83 2.65
CA VAL A 231 -1.81 2.02 3.77
C VAL A 231 -3.13 1.33 3.44
N PHE A 232 -3.60 0.43 4.30
CA PHE A 232 -4.95 -0.13 4.25
C PHE A 232 -5.86 0.56 5.27
N MET A 233 -6.89 1.27 4.80
CA MET A 233 -7.95 1.83 5.63
C MET A 233 -9.17 0.89 5.62
N ALA A 234 -9.41 0.24 6.76
CA ALA A 234 -10.46 -0.75 6.93
C ALA A 234 -11.46 -0.30 8.01
N TRP A 235 -12.54 0.36 7.58
CA TRP A 235 -13.55 0.92 8.47
C TRP A 235 -14.74 -0.03 8.66
N GLY A 236 -15.00 -0.40 9.92
CA GLY A 236 -16.02 -1.37 10.30
C GLY A 236 -15.55 -2.83 10.22
N THR A 237 -16.23 -3.70 10.96
CA THR A 237 -15.90 -5.13 11.08
C THR A 237 -15.77 -5.88 9.75
N PRO A 238 -16.64 -5.67 8.71
CA PRO A 238 -16.50 -6.36 7.43
C PRO A 238 -15.18 -6.05 6.72
N ALA A 239 -14.81 -4.76 6.61
CA ALA A 239 -13.54 -4.34 6.04
C ALA A 239 -12.35 -4.82 6.90
N GLY A 240 -12.48 -4.71 8.23
CA GLY A 240 -11.44 -5.14 9.17
C GLY A 240 -11.07 -6.63 9.04
N LYS A 241 -12.03 -7.50 8.72
CA LYS A 241 -11.78 -8.93 8.46
C LYS A 241 -10.93 -9.16 7.20
N ARG A 242 -11.06 -8.34 6.17
CA ARG A 242 -10.35 -8.49 4.88
C ARG A 242 -8.85 -8.23 4.96
N VAL A 243 -8.42 -7.44 5.95
CA VAL A 243 -7.02 -7.02 6.13
C VAL A 243 -6.29 -7.74 7.28
N GLN A 244 -6.92 -8.74 7.92
CA GLN A 244 -6.33 -9.47 9.05
C GLN A 244 -4.99 -10.16 8.71
N LYS A 245 -4.82 -10.59 7.46
CA LYS A 245 -3.61 -11.30 6.97
C LYS A 245 -2.56 -10.37 6.36
N VAL A 246 -2.78 -9.05 6.38
CA VAL A 246 -1.81 -8.08 5.85
C VAL A 246 -0.62 -7.99 6.80
N ASP A 247 0.58 -8.11 6.24
CA ASP A 247 1.85 -7.90 6.94
C ASP A 247 1.96 -6.45 7.45
N LYS A 248 1.84 -6.27 8.77
CA LYS A 248 1.89 -4.96 9.44
C LYS A 248 3.30 -4.38 9.61
N GLN A 249 4.37 -5.13 9.29
CA GLN A 249 5.72 -4.59 9.23
C GLN A 249 5.94 -3.89 7.88
N ARG A 250 5.42 -4.48 6.80
CA ARG A 250 5.48 -3.92 5.45
C ARG A 250 4.46 -2.83 5.19
N HIS A 251 3.22 -2.99 5.67
CA HIS A 251 2.08 -2.12 5.39
C HIS A 251 1.53 -1.47 6.66
N LEU A 252 0.98 -0.27 6.54
CA LEU A 252 0.18 0.31 7.61
C LEU A 252 -1.26 -0.19 7.49
N VAL A 253 -1.84 -0.67 8.60
CA VAL A 253 -3.26 -1.07 8.66
C VAL A 253 -3.98 -0.20 9.67
N LEU A 254 -4.87 0.68 9.18
CA LEU A 254 -5.66 1.62 9.97
C LEU A 254 -7.10 1.12 10.08
N GLN A 255 -7.56 0.86 11.31
CA GLN A 255 -8.89 0.29 11.58
C GLN A 255 -9.67 1.19 12.54
N SER A 256 -10.95 1.41 12.24
CA SER A 256 -11.90 2.12 13.11
C SER A 256 -13.31 1.60 12.84
N VAL A 257 -14.32 2.14 13.52
CA VAL A 257 -15.74 1.92 13.20
C VAL A 257 -16.08 2.47 11.80
N HIS A 258 -17.18 2.01 11.20
CA HIS A 258 -17.57 2.46 9.86
C HIS A 258 -18.05 3.93 9.86
N PRO A 259 -17.81 4.75 8.81
CA PRO A 259 -18.33 6.11 8.70
C PRO A 259 -19.86 6.26 8.63
N SER A 260 -20.65 5.18 8.72
CA SER A 260 -22.12 5.27 8.73
C SER A 260 -22.61 6.10 9.93
N PRO A 261 -23.70 6.88 9.81
CA PRO A 261 -24.33 7.55 10.96
C PRO A 261 -24.62 6.63 12.15
N LEU A 262 -24.84 5.33 11.92
CA LEU A 262 -25.10 4.33 12.97
C LEU A 262 -23.89 4.07 13.90
N SER A 263 -22.68 4.45 13.47
CA SER A 263 -21.44 4.09 14.16
C SER A 263 -20.36 5.18 14.17
N ALA A 264 -20.42 6.22 13.33
CA ALA A 264 -19.35 7.21 13.20
C ALA A 264 -19.01 7.95 14.51
N SER A 265 -20.02 8.23 15.35
CA SER A 265 -19.83 8.84 16.68
C SER A 265 -19.04 7.96 17.67
N ARG A 266 -18.88 6.66 17.39
CA ARG A 266 -18.14 5.70 18.24
C ARG A 266 -16.63 5.69 17.94
N GLY A 267 -16.07 6.80 17.46
CA GLY A 267 -14.63 6.97 17.23
C GLY A 267 -14.17 7.04 15.77
N PHE A 268 -15.07 7.17 14.78
CA PHE A 268 -14.63 7.44 13.39
C PHE A 268 -14.08 8.86 13.24
N PHE A 269 -14.75 9.85 13.83
CA PHE A 269 -14.38 11.27 13.69
C PHE A 269 -13.01 11.61 14.28
N GLU A 270 -12.57 10.92 15.32
CA GLU A 270 -11.27 11.16 15.99
C GLU A 270 -10.16 10.20 15.52
N CYS A 271 -10.40 9.38 14.50
CA CYS A 271 -9.50 8.27 14.17
C CYS A 271 -8.11 8.74 13.65
N GLY A 272 -8.02 9.93 13.05
CA GLY A 272 -6.77 10.49 12.53
C GLY A 272 -6.26 9.81 11.25
N HIS A 273 -7.09 9.06 10.53
CA HIS A 273 -6.60 8.12 9.51
C HIS A 273 -5.99 8.81 8.28
N PHE A 274 -6.52 9.94 7.81
CA PHE A 274 -5.99 10.62 6.62
C PHE A 274 -4.65 11.29 6.91
N LYS A 275 -4.47 11.80 8.13
CA LYS A 275 -3.19 12.31 8.64
C LYS A 275 -2.17 11.19 8.83
N LYS A 276 -2.51 10.14 9.61
CA LYS A 276 -1.64 8.98 9.86
C LYS A 276 -1.19 8.26 8.58
N ALA A 277 -2.07 8.20 7.57
CA ALA A 277 -1.73 7.64 6.27
C ALA A 277 -0.65 8.46 5.56
N ASN A 278 -0.80 9.78 5.51
CA ASN A 278 0.18 10.66 4.87
C ASN A 278 1.51 10.68 5.62
N GLU A 279 1.49 10.79 6.96
CA GLU A 279 2.69 10.70 7.81
C GLU A 279 3.49 9.43 7.49
N TRP A 280 2.82 8.28 7.44
CA TRP A 280 3.46 7.01 7.10
C TRP A 280 3.93 6.94 5.64
N LEU A 281 3.13 7.42 4.69
CA LEU A 281 3.52 7.46 3.28
C LEU A 281 4.79 8.30 3.05
N VAL A 282 4.94 9.43 3.75
CA VAL A 282 6.16 10.24 3.67
C VAL A 282 7.39 9.45 4.13
N THR A 283 7.29 8.66 5.20
CA THR A 283 8.41 7.77 5.63
C THR A 283 8.76 6.66 4.64
N ARG A 284 7.89 6.33 3.68
CA ARG A 284 8.06 5.24 2.70
C ARG A 284 8.36 5.70 1.27
N TYR A 285 7.96 6.93 0.94
CA TYR A 285 7.93 7.45 -0.43
C TYR A 285 8.41 8.92 -0.55
N GLY A 286 8.85 9.54 0.55
CA GLY A 286 9.15 10.97 0.60
C GLY A 286 7.92 11.87 0.46
N HIS A 287 8.12 13.18 0.34
CA HIS A 287 7.03 14.17 0.26
C HIS A 287 6.09 13.97 -0.96
N ASP A 288 6.60 13.47 -2.08
CA ASP A 288 5.80 13.10 -3.26
C ASP A 288 4.96 11.83 -3.03
N GLY A 289 5.28 11.06 -1.98
CA GLY A 289 4.46 10.00 -1.43
C GLY A 289 3.08 10.45 -0.96
N GLU A 290 3.00 11.65 -0.38
CA GLU A 290 1.80 12.17 0.28
C GLU A 290 0.58 12.26 -0.67
N ILE A 291 -0.61 11.87 -0.18
CA ILE A 291 -1.88 12.08 -0.88
C ILE A 291 -2.38 13.49 -0.59
N ASP A 292 -2.60 14.31 -1.63
CA ASP A 292 -3.46 15.48 -1.48
C ASP A 292 -4.93 15.01 -1.36
N TRP A 293 -5.59 15.34 -0.27
CA TRP A 293 -6.98 14.97 0.01
C TRP A 293 -7.98 16.07 -0.40
N ALA A 294 -7.52 17.20 -0.93
CA ALA A 294 -8.41 18.27 -1.40
C ALA A 294 -9.29 17.81 -2.58
N LEU A 295 -10.56 18.24 -2.54
CA LEU A 295 -11.57 17.97 -3.59
C LEU A 295 -12.16 19.24 -4.20
N ALA A 296 -11.91 20.41 -3.61
CA ALA A 296 -12.30 21.70 -4.18
C ALA A 296 -11.26 22.13 -5.23
N PRO A 297 -11.67 22.68 -6.39
CA PRO A 297 -10.74 23.20 -7.39
C PRO A 297 -9.77 24.24 -6.80
N GLY A 298 -8.48 24.11 -7.09
CA GLY A 298 -7.43 25.02 -6.60
C GLY A 298 -7.05 24.87 -5.11
N ALA A 299 -7.74 24.01 -4.34
CA ALA A 299 -7.36 23.72 -2.96
C ALA A 299 -6.34 22.57 -2.88
N SER A 300 -5.59 22.52 -1.77
CA SER A 300 -4.64 21.45 -1.41
C SER A 300 -4.72 21.21 0.10
N THR A 301 -4.57 19.94 0.54
CA THR A 301 -4.32 19.61 1.96
C THR A 301 -2.84 19.42 2.29
N LYS A 302 -1.96 19.35 1.28
CA LYS A 302 -0.51 19.33 1.52
C LYS A 302 -0.06 20.67 2.09
N LYS A 303 0.95 20.66 2.95
CA LYS A 303 1.63 21.89 3.35
C LYS A 303 2.27 22.55 2.11
N PRO A 304 2.33 23.89 2.03
CA PRO A 304 3.23 24.56 1.11
C PRO A 304 4.65 24.02 1.33
N VAL A 305 5.33 23.63 0.26
CA VAL A 305 6.77 23.35 0.32
C VAL A 305 7.45 24.67 0.09
N ASP A 306 8.12 25.20 1.11
CA ASP A 306 8.89 26.43 0.96
C ASP A 306 9.99 26.22 -0.10
N PRO A 307 10.16 27.16 -1.04
CA PRO A 307 11.09 26.98 -2.16
C PRO A 307 12.55 26.81 -1.71
N GLU A 308 12.90 27.28 -0.51
CA GLU A 308 14.24 27.15 0.08
C GLU A 308 14.62 25.70 0.44
N THR A 309 13.65 24.84 0.80
CA THR A 309 13.94 23.46 1.22
C THR A 309 14.48 22.60 0.08
N LYS A 310 14.03 22.84 -1.16
CA LYS A 310 14.58 22.18 -2.36
C LYS A 310 16.04 22.54 -2.64
N THR A 311 16.44 23.76 -2.29
CA THR A 311 17.81 24.25 -2.47
C THR A 311 18.75 23.69 -1.40
N GLN A 312 18.24 23.45 -0.18
CA GLN A 312 19.01 22.83 0.89
C GLN A 312 19.24 21.32 0.67
N GLU A 313 18.25 20.53 0.23
CA GLU A 313 18.49 19.10 -0.07
C GLU A 313 19.53 18.89 -1.18
N THR A 314 19.51 19.73 -2.22
CA THR A 314 20.51 19.66 -3.31
C THR A 314 21.88 20.23 -2.90
N GLY A 315 21.90 21.29 -2.07
CA GLY A 315 23.15 21.86 -1.54
C GLY A 315 23.85 20.96 -0.52
N GLN A 316 23.09 20.25 0.33
CA GLN A 316 23.65 19.43 1.41
C GLN A 316 24.22 18.10 0.88
N LEU A 317 23.55 17.47 -0.09
CA LEU A 317 24.11 16.34 -0.85
C LEU A 317 25.39 16.70 -1.61
N ALA A 318 25.51 17.94 -2.11
CA ALA A 318 26.73 18.43 -2.76
C ALA A 318 27.85 18.77 -1.75
N ALA A 319 27.50 19.33 -0.59
CA ALA A 319 28.46 19.69 0.46
C ALA A 319 29.08 18.47 1.15
N ASP A 320 28.31 17.41 1.38
CA ASP A 320 28.82 16.16 1.97
C ASP A 320 29.66 15.36 0.96
N ALA A 321 29.29 15.37 -0.33
CA ALA A 321 30.12 14.81 -1.39
C ALA A 321 31.47 15.55 -1.56
N ALA A 322 31.50 16.87 -1.37
CA ALA A 322 32.72 17.68 -1.48
C ALA A 322 33.67 17.55 -0.26
N LYS A 323 33.18 17.10 0.90
CA LYS A 323 34.01 16.90 2.10
C LYS A 323 34.76 15.56 2.12
N ASP A 324 34.29 14.56 1.38
CA ASP A 324 34.86 13.20 1.41
C ASP A 324 36.11 13.04 0.50
N GLU A 325 36.27 13.87 -0.54
CA GLU A 325 37.44 13.80 -1.45
C GLU A 325 38.73 14.49 -0.92
N SER A 326 38.71 15.09 0.28
CA SER A 326 39.82 15.93 0.78
C SER A 326 40.57 15.44 2.04
N LYS A 327 40.37 14.19 2.47
CA LYS A 327 41.14 13.60 3.58
C LYS A 327 41.72 12.21 3.29
N ASN A 328 42.78 12.16 2.49
CA ASN A 328 43.72 11.03 2.58
C ASN A 328 45.18 11.41 2.24
N LYS A 329 45.88 12.05 3.19
CA LYS A 329 47.35 11.97 3.31
C LYS A 329 47.88 12.36 4.71
N VAL A 330 48.34 11.34 5.43
CA VAL A 330 49.53 11.33 6.34
C VAL A 330 49.46 12.09 7.68
N LYS A 331 49.22 11.29 8.73
CA LYS A 331 49.93 11.14 10.03
C LYS A 331 50.20 12.32 11.00
N SER A 332 49.86 11.98 12.26
CA SER A 332 50.58 12.19 13.54
C SER A 332 50.78 13.62 14.07
N GLN A 333 50.09 13.93 15.16
CA GLN A 333 50.73 14.03 16.49
C GLN A 333 49.72 13.80 17.61
N ASP A 334 50.23 13.47 18.80
CA ASP A 334 49.48 13.16 20.01
C ASP A 334 48.94 14.43 20.70
N GLU A 335 47.79 14.34 21.34
CA GLU A 335 47.56 14.84 22.72
C GLU A 335 46.17 14.38 23.22
N ILE A 336 46.13 13.83 24.43
CA ILE A 336 44.89 13.39 25.11
C ILE A 336 44.54 14.48 26.13
N GLY A 337 43.46 15.22 25.87
CA GLY A 337 42.92 16.21 26.81
C GLY A 337 42.10 15.52 27.90
N SER A 338 42.53 15.65 29.15
CA SER A 338 41.84 15.11 30.32
C SER A 338 40.91 16.16 30.94
N ASP A 339 39.63 16.15 30.56
CA ASP A 339 38.59 16.97 31.23
C ASP A 339 37.22 16.26 31.35
N ASP A 340 36.88 15.32 30.45
CA ASP A 340 35.56 14.65 30.45
C ASP A 340 35.39 13.53 31.51
N GLU A 341 36.47 13.07 32.16
CA GLU A 341 36.42 11.98 33.14
C GLU A 341 36.06 12.47 34.56
N ALA A 342 36.51 13.67 34.94
CA ALA A 342 36.18 14.29 36.23
C ALA A 342 34.70 14.70 36.32
N ALA A 343 34.16 15.26 35.24
CA ALA A 343 32.75 15.64 35.17
C ALA A 343 31.79 14.44 35.27
N LEU A 344 32.25 13.23 34.90
CA LEU A 344 31.46 12.01 34.97
C LEU A 344 31.46 11.39 36.37
N GLU A 345 32.58 11.45 37.11
CA GLU A 345 32.63 11.00 38.52
C GLU A 345 31.80 11.89 39.45
N GLU A 346 31.79 13.21 39.24
CA GLU A 346 31.01 14.13 40.09
C GLU A 346 29.49 13.95 39.90
N ALA A 347 29.03 13.82 38.65
CA ALA A 347 27.63 13.52 38.34
C ALA A 347 27.15 12.15 38.87
N LEU A 348 28.05 11.18 39.04
CA LEU A 348 27.73 9.88 39.64
C LEU A 348 27.60 9.95 41.17
N ARG A 349 28.38 10.80 41.86
CA ARG A 349 28.25 11.00 43.31
C ARG A 349 26.95 11.71 43.70
N GLU A 350 26.58 12.77 42.98
CA GLU A 350 25.32 13.48 43.22
C GLU A 350 24.09 12.57 43.04
N ALA A 351 24.19 11.60 42.12
CA ALA A 351 23.13 10.60 41.92
C ALA A 351 23.00 9.62 43.10
N GLU A 352 24.10 9.17 43.71
CA GLU A 352 24.06 8.21 44.83
C GLU A 352 23.56 8.84 46.14
N GLU A 353 23.88 10.11 46.43
CA GLU A 353 23.37 10.79 47.63
C GLU A 353 21.85 11.05 47.56
N SER A 354 21.29 11.19 46.35
CA SER A 354 19.84 11.42 46.15
C SER A 354 18.93 10.20 46.46
N VAL A 355 19.50 9.04 46.78
CA VAL A 355 18.78 7.77 46.98
C VAL A 355 18.71 7.34 48.46
N GLN A 356 19.34 8.08 49.40
CA GLN A 356 19.38 7.75 50.83
C GLN A 356 18.74 8.79 51.78
N SER A 357 17.98 9.77 51.26
CA SER A 357 17.23 10.77 52.06
C SER A 357 15.72 10.48 52.12
#